data_AF-A0A434U5M5-F1
#
_entry.id   AF-A0A434U5M5-F1
#
_cell.length_a   1.000
_cell.length_b   1.000
_cell.length_c   1.000
_cell.angle_alpha   90.00
_cell.angle_beta   90.00
_cell.angle_gamma   90.00
#
_symmetry.space_group_name_H-M   'P 1'
#
loop_
_entity.id
_entity.type
_entity.pdbx_description
1 polymer ?
#
loop_
_entity_poly.entity_id
_entity_poly.type
_entity_poly.pdbx_seq_one_letter_code
_entity_poly.pdbx_strand_id
1 'polypeptide(L)'
;MTVSWTPHRFTGGILALDTANTVVLRNDPEKTFDRFADPAEIARFAEAASGFRAAELGGRRLEAPEPGGIAAVVLSIREATDRLFRHAVAKGAIAAGHLPDFLTACANGLSGSSTEIGAPGRPFGDPATPIAFEAALAVSALSLLRDDTVARLRICPNCSWLFLDRSRNSSRLWCDMAVCGNRQKANRYYRRRTAAREATNA
;
A
#
# COMPACT_ATOMS: atom_id res chain seq x y z
N MET A 1 20.86 -2.23 1.64
CA MET A 1 20.51 -3.40 0.81
C MET A 1 19.47 -2.96 -0.20
N THR A 2 19.76 -3.05 -1.49
CA THR A 2 18.84 -2.60 -2.53
C THR A 2 17.58 -3.47 -2.56
N VAL A 3 16.41 -2.84 -2.59
CA VAL A 3 15.14 -3.54 -2.67
C VAL A 3 14.88 -3.96 -4.12
N SER A 4 14.51 -5.22 -4.31
CA SER A 4 13.91 -5.70 -5.55
C SER A 4 12.43 -5.32 -5.56
N TRP A 5 11.96 -4.54 -6.54
CA TRP A 5 10.55 -4.18 -6.66
C TRP A 5 9.85 -5.13 -7.64
N THR A 6 8.98 -5.99 -7.12
CA THR A 6 8.31 -7.06 -7.88
C THR A 6 6.79 -6.88 -7.80
N PRO A 7 5.99 -7.48 -8.71
CA PRO A 7 4.53 -7.39 -8.65
C PRO A 7 3.95 -7.76 -7.27
N HIS A 8 4.53 -8.74 -6.59
CA HIS A 8 4.10 -9.20 -5.25
C HIS A 8 4.33 -8.18 -4.13
N ARG A 9 5.09 -7.11 -4.37
CA ARG A 9 5.23 -5.97 -3.44
C ARG A 9 4.20 -4.87 -3.71
N PHE A 10 3.51 -4.92 -4.86
CA PHE A 10 2.41 -4.04 -5.24
C PHE A 10 1.09 -4.80 -5.14
N THR A 11 0.71 -5.18 -3.92
CA THR A 11 -0.45 -6.03 -3.66
C THR A 11 -1.57 -5.34 -2.90
N GLY A 12 -1.32 -4.11 -2.42
CA GLY A 12 -2.32 -3.22 -1.84
C GLY A 12 -3.42 -2.85 -2.83
N GLY A 13 -3.10 -2.87 -4.12
CA GLY A 13 -4.07 -2.67 -5.21
C GLY A 13 -4.32 -1.21 -5.57
N ILE A 14 -3.65 -0.29 -4.87
CA ILE A 14 -3.66 1.16 -5.12
C ILE A 14 -2.34 1.74 -4.57
N LEU A 15 -1.83 2.81 -5.17
CA LEU A 15 -0.52 3.41 -4.87
C LEU A 15 -0.35 3.70 -3.38
N ALA A 16 -1.33 4.33 -2.74
CA ALA A 16 -1.27 4.67 -1.32
C ALA A 16 -1.09 3.45 -0.40
N LEU A 17 -1.77 2.33 -0.69
CA LEU A 17 -1.63 1.12 0.11
C LEU A 17 -0.31 0.39 -0.19
N ASP A 18 0.15 0.41 -1.44
CA ASP A 18 1.47 -0.14 -1.78
C ASP A 18 2.59 0.61 -1.08
N THR A 19 2.50 1.94 -1.01
CA THR A 19 3.40 2.79 -0.22
C THR A 19 3.29 2.46 1.27
N ALA A 20 2.09 2.35 1.85
CA ALA A 20 1.89 1.96 3.26
C ALA A 20 2.55 0.61 3.59
N ASN A 21 2.50 -0.34 2.65
CA ASN A 21 3.07 -1.68 2.75
C ASN A 21 4.59 -1.76 2.48
N THR A 22 5.26 -0.61 2.28
CA THR A 22 6.73 -0.55 2.24
C THR A 22 7.35 -0.88 3.60
N VAL A 23 6.59 -0.68 4.69
CA VAL A 23 6.91 -1.24 6.02
C VAL A 23 6.49 -2.71 6.08
N VAL A 24 7.48 -3.58 6.11
CA VAL A 24 7.32 -5.03 6.17
C VAL A 24 7.05 -5.45 7.61
N LEU A 25 6.06 -6.35 7.82
CA LEU A 25 5.76 -6.92 9.14
C LEU A 25 5.63 -5.85 10.24
N ARG A 26 4.94 -4.74 9.94
CA ARG A 26 4.76 -3.56 10.82
C ARG A 26 4.36 -3.88 12.27
N ASN A 27 3.68 -4.99 12.51
CA ASN A 27 3.19 -5.39 13.83
C ASN A 27 4.15 -6.32 14.60
N ASP A 28 5.32 -6.65 14.05
CA ASP A 28 6.33 -7.52 14.65
C ASP A 28 7.63 -6.72 14.83
N PRO A 29 7.91 -6.19 16.04
CA PRO A 29 9.07 -5.33 16.28
C PRO A 29 10.43 -5.99 15.97
N GLU A 30 10.51 -7.32 16.04
CA GLU A 30 11.76 -8.06 15.78
C GLU A 30 12.01 -8.31 14.29
N LYS A 31 10.93 -8.33 13.48
CA LYS A 31 11.00 -8.65 12.05
C LYS A 31 10.60 -7.49 11.15
N THR A 32 10.24 -6.35 11.73
CA THR A 32 9.85 -5.16 10.99
C THR A 32 11.02 -4.62 10.17
N PHE A 33 10.73 -4.16 8.96
CA PHE A 33 11.73 -3.57 8.08
C PHE A 33 11.11 -2.47 7.22
N ASP A 34 11.69 -1.28 7.26
CA ASP A 34 11.26 -0.15 6.44
C ASP A 34 12.09 -0.08 5.15
N ARG A 35 11.44 -0.30 4.00
CA ARG A 35 12.09 -0.20 2.69
C ARG A 35 12.48 1.23 2.31
N PHE A 36 11.84 2.24 2.89
CA PHE A 36 12.17 3.66 2.68
C PHE A 36 13.11 4.21 3.76
N ALA A 37 13.67 3.36 4.62
CA ALA A 37 14.78 3.76 5.49
C ALA A 37 15.98 4.27 4.68
N ASP A 38 16.16 3.74 3.46
CA ASP A 38 17.02 4.33 2.43
C ASP A 38 16.16 5.19 1.48
N PRO A 39 16.32 6.53 1.49
CA PRO A 39 15.55 7.40 0.60
C PRO A 39 15.71 7.05 -0.88
N ALA A 40 16.84 6.47 -1.33
CA ALA A 40 17.01 6.09 -2.73
C ALA A 40 15.96 5.07 -3.20
N GLU A 41 15.39 4.29 -2.28
CA GLU A 41 14.31 3.35 -2.60
C GLU A 41 12.97 4.03 -2.90
N ILE A 42 12.77 5.30 -2.52
CA ILE A 42 11.59 6.09 -2.89
C ILE A 42 11.53 6.27 -4.41
N ALA A 43 12.64 6.68 -5.02
CA ALA A 43 12.72 6.86 -6.47
C ALA A 43 12.56 5.52 -7.22
N ARG A 44 13.21 4.46 -6.73
CA ARG A 44 13.09 3.11 -7.30
C ARG A 44 11.68 2.55 -7.18
N PHE A 45 10.99 2.84 -6.06
CA PHE A 45 9.59 2.49 -5.89
C PHE A 45 8.69 3.28 -6.84
N ALA A 46 8.88 4.59 -6.98
CA ALA A 46 8.09 5.43 -7.88
C ALA A 46 8.19 4.96 -9.34
N GLU A 47 9.39 4.59 -9.79
CA GLU A 47 9.61 3.99 -11.11
C GLU A 47 8.84 2.67 -11.27
N ALA A 48 9.01 1.73 -10.34
CA ALA A 48 8.30 0.46 -10.39
C ALA A 48 6.76 0.62 -10.30
N ALA A 49 6.30 1.55 -9.47
CA ALA A 49 4.90 1.90 -9.30
C ALA A 49 4.29 2.47 -10.59
N SER A 50 5.04 3.25 -11.36
CA SER A 50 4.59 3.76 -12.67
C SER A 50 4.15 2.62 -13.60
N GLY A 51 4.85 1.49 -13.57
CA GLY A 51 4.47 0.27 -14.29
C GLY A 51 3.34 -0.50 -13.62
N PHE A 52 3.51 -0.91 -12.36
CA PHE A 52 2.56 -1.79 -11.67
C PHE A 52 1.22 -1.11 -11.30
N ARG A 53 1.18 0.22 -11.30
CA ARG A 53 -0.03 1.04 -11.08
C ARG A 53 -0.43 1.85 -12.31
N ALA A 54 0.06 1.51 -13.50
CA ALA A 54 -0.36 2.18 -14.74
C ALA A 54 -1.88 2.26 -14.92
N ALA A 55 -2.63 1.22 -14.52
CA ALA A 55 -4.10 1.23 -14.59
C ALA A 55 -4.76 2.25 -13.64
N GLU A 56 -4.18 2.49 -12.46
CA GLU A 56 -4.64 3.53 -11.54
C GLU A 56 -4.22 4.91 -12.05
N LEU A 57 -2.95 5.05 -12.44
CA LEU A 57 -2.33 6.30 -12.85
C LEU A 57 -2.72 6.75 -14.25
N GLY A 58 -3.53 5.98 -14.99
CA GLY A 58 -3.86 6.25 -16.39
C GLY A 58 -2.64 6.22 -17.31
N GLY A 59 -1.60 5.45 -16.96
CA GLY A 59 -0.32 5.39 -17.67
C GLY A 59 0.63 6.55 -17.35
N ARG A 60 0.24 7.51 -16.50
CA ARG A 60 1.09 8.62 -16.09
C ARG A 60 2.26 8.14 -15.23
N ARG A 61 3.47 8.59 -15.56
CA ARG A 61 4.69 8.22 -14.80
C ARG A 61 4.85 9.08 -13.55
N LEU A 62 5.34 8.45 -12.50
CA LEU A 62 5.72 9.10 -11.26
C LEU A 62 7.17 9.59 -11.36
N GLU A 63 7.45 10.79 -10.85
CA GLU A 63 8.80 11.31 -10.73
C GLU A 63 9.17 11.57 -9.26
N ALA A 64 10.42 11.26 -8.93
CA ALA A 64 11.01 11.51 -7.62
C ALA A 64 12.51 11.78 -7.81
N PRO A 65 12.88 12.90 -8.47
CA PRO A 65 14.28 13.19 -8.82
C PRO A 65 15.17 13.39 -7.60
N GLU A 66 14.63 14.01 -6.55
CA GLU A 66 15.32 14.30 -5.29
C GLU A 66 14.64 13.55 -4.13
N PRO A 67 14.82 12.23 -4.01
CA PRO A 67 14.09 11.42 -3.03
C PRO A 67 14.36 11.85 -1.59
N GLY A 68 15.55 12.40 -1.29
CA GLY A 68 15.87 12.95 0.03
C GLY A 68 15.04 14.18 0.39
N GLY A 69 14.69 15.03 -0.59
CA GLY A 69 13.88 16.24 -0.37
C GLY A 69 12.41 15.93 -0.10
N ILE A 70 11.88 14.86 -0.69
CA ILE A 70 10.46 14.47 -0.54
C ILE A 70 10.24 13.40 0.54
N ALA A 71 11.31 12.77 1.06
CA ALA A 71 11.21 11.63 1.97
C ALA A 71 10.29 11.89 3.18
N ALA A 72 10.46 13.02 3.86
CA ALA A 72 9.63 13.35 5.03
C ALA A 72 8.13 13.46 4.68
N VAL A 73 7.80 14.03 3.52
CA VAL A 73 6.41 14.17 3.05
C VAL A 73 5.82 12.83 2.66
N VAL A 74 6.55 12.02 1.88
CA VAL A 74 6.15 10.67 1.49
C VAL A 74 5.91 9.79 2.72
N LEU A 75 6.83 9.81 3.69
CA LEU A 75 6.71 9.03 4.92
C LEU A 75 5.52 9.52 5.77
N SER A 76 5.28 10.83 5.84
CA SER A 76 4.11 11.38 6.54
C SER A 76 2.79 10.89 5.93
N ILE A 77 2.64 10.96 4.60
CA ILE A 77 1.45 10.44 3.91
C ILE A 77 1.32 8.93 4.14
N ARG A 78 2.42 8.19 4.04
CA ARG A 78 2.47 6.73 4.26
C ARG A 78 1.93 6.35 5.64
N GLU A 79 2.47 6.97 6.69
CA GLU A 79 2.12 6.63 8.08
C GLU A 79 0.71 7.09 8.44
N ALA A 80 0.29 8.26 7.97
CA ALA A 80 -1.07 8.74 8.20
C ALA A 80 -2.10 7.86 7.45
N THR A 81 -1.79 7.42 6.24
CA THR A 81 -2.61 6.47 5.46
C THR A 81 -2.74 5.14 6.19
N ASP A 82 -1.63 4.52 6.62
CA ASP A 82 -1.68 3.25 7.36
C ASP A 82 -2.51 3.40 8.63
N ARG A 83 -2.23 4.42 9.45
CA ARG A 83 -2.94 4.67 10.72
C ARG A 83 -4.44 4.79 10.51
N LEU A 84 -4.86 5.65 9.57
CA LEU A 84 -6.28 5.94 9.32
C LEU A 84 -7.02 4.69 8.85
N PHE A 85 -6.52 4.04 7.80
CA PHE A 85 -7.23 2.95 7.14
C PHE A 85 -7.09 1.61 7.88
N ARG A 86 -5.99 1.38 8.59
CA ARG A 86 -5.88 0.24 9.51
C ARG A 86 -6.87 0.35 10.65
N HIS A 87 -7.02 1.54 11.23
CA HIS A 87 -8.06 1.79 12.23
C HIS A 87 -9.46 1.54 11.64
N ALA A 88 -9.71 2.05 10.43
CA ALA A 88 -11.00 1.86 9.75
C ALA A 88 -11.33 0.38 9.53
N VAL A 89 -10.37 -0.44 9.08
CA VAL A 89 -10.57 -1.90 8.94
C VAL A 89 -10.84 -2.57 10.30
N ALA A 90 -10.15 -2.15 11.36
CA ALA A 90 -10.31 -2.74 12.68
C ALA A 90 -11.63 -2.37 13.38
N LYS A 91 -12.17 -1.16 13.12
CA LYS A 91 -13.38 -0.64 13.77
C LYS A 91 -14.62 -0.64 12.88
N GLY A 92 -14.45 -0.84 11.58
CA GLY A 92 -15.53 -0.74 10.59
C GLY A 92 -15.96 0.70 10.28
N ALA A 93 -15.21 1.71 10.74
CA ALA A 93 -15.51 3.11 10.52
C ALA A 93 -14.25 3.99 10.54
N ILE A 94 -14.25 5.05 9.74
CA ILE A 94 -13.19 6.07 9.75
C ILE A 94 -13.28 6.89 11.04
N ALA A 95 -12.18 6.95 11.79
CA ALA A 95 -12.10 7.78 12.99
C ALA A 95 -11.78 9.22 12.62
N ALA A 96 -12.70 10.14 12.91
CA ALA A 96 -12.50 11.57 12.70
C ALA A 96 -11.25 12.13 13.40
N GLY A 97 -10.83 11.53 14.53
CA GLY A 97 -9.60 11.93 15.23
C GLY A 97 -8.30 11.66 14.46
N HIS A 98 -8.31 10.81 13.43
CA HIS A 98 -7.14 10.55 12.58
C HIS A 98 -7.17 11.36 11.26
N LEU A 99 -8.30 11.99 10.93
CA LEU A 99 -8.47 12.78 9.70
C LEU A 99 -7.56 14.01 9.62
N PRO A 100 -7.40 14.84 10.67
CA PRO A 100 -6.58 16.05 10.58
C PRO A 100 -5.13 15.76 10.16
N ASP A 101 -4.48 14.78 10.79
CA ASP A 101 -3.12 14.36 10.46
C ASP A 101 -3.03 13.85 9.01
N PHE A 102 -4.00 13.03 8.59
CA PHE A 102 -4.08 12.49 7.24
C PHE A 102 -4.26 13.57 6.17
N LEU A 103 -5.21 14.49 6.38
CA LEU A 103 -5.47 15.59 5.46
C LEU A 103 -4.28 16.55 5.39
N THR A 104 -3.63 16.83 6.52
CA THR A 104 -2.42 17.67 6.57
C THR A 104 -1.27 17.03 5.80
N ALA A 105 -1.04 15.72 5.98
CA ALA A 105 -0.02 15.00 5.24
C ALA A 105 -0.29 15.03 3.72
N CYS A 106 -1.54 14.80 3.31
CA CYS A 106 -1.94 14.87 1.90
C CYS A 106 -1.79 16.30 1.33
N ALA A 107 -2.20 17.32 2.09
CA ALA A 107 -2.05 18.72 1.68
C ALA A 107 -0.57 19.09 1.47
N ASN A 108 0.33 18.62 2.34
CA ASN A 108 1.76 18.83 2.17
C ASN A 108 2.32 18.15 0.91
N GLY A 109 1.83 16.94 0.56
CA GLY A 109 2.18 16.27 -0.70
C GLY A 109 1.68 16.98 -1.96
N LEU A 110 0.64 17.81 -1.82
CA LEU A 110 0.09 18.62 -2.91
C LEU A 110 0.65 20.04 -2.94
N SER A 111 1.39 20.46 -1.91
CA SER A 111 1.89 21.82 -1.77
C SER A 111 2.80 22.20 -2.94
N GLY A 112 2.52 23.32 -3.60
CA GLY A 112 3.26 23.79 -4.77
C GLY A 112 2.96 23.05 -6.08
N SER A 113 2.10 22.02 -6.07
CA SER A 113 1.68 21.33 -7.29
C SER A 113 0.67 22.16 -8.07
N SER A 114 0.92 22.34 -9.37
CA SER A 114 -0.03 22.90 -10.34
C SER A 114 -0.71 21.81 -11.19
N THR A 115 -0.59 20.55 -10.78
CA THR A 115 -1.08 19.41 -11.56
C THR A 115 -2.60 19.30 -11.52
N GLU A 116 -3.23 19.25 -12.69
CA GLU A 116 -4.64 18.92 -12.84
C GLU A 116 -4.88 17.39 -12.74
N ILE A 117 -5.92 17.00 -12.00
CA ILE A 117 -6.30 15.61 -11.73
C ILE A 117 -7.82 15.45 -11.80
N GLY A 118 -8.30 14.21 -11.84
CA GLY A 118 -9.74 13.91 -11.73
C GLY A 118 -10.57 14.15 -12.99
N ALA A 119 -9.94 14.37 -14.15
CA ALA A 119 -10.65 14.47 -15.42
C ALA A 119 -11.27 13.10 -15.82
N PRO A 120 -12.41 13.07 -16.55
CA PRO A 120 -13.01 11.82 -17.01
C PRO A 120 -12.03 10.94 -17.79
N GLY A 121 -11.85 9.69 -17.34
CA GLY A 121 -10.89 8.75 -17.93
C GLY A 121 -9.41 9.05 -17.64
N ARG A 122 -9.10 10.14 -16.91
CA ARG A 122 -7.76 10.60 -16.56
C ARG A 122 -7.70 10.99 -15.07
N PRO A 123 -7.87 10.01 -14.15
CA PRO A 123 -7.94 10.30 -12.71
C PRO A 123 -6.69 11.00 -12.17
N PHE A 124 -5.52 10.77 -12.77
CA PHE A 124 -4.25 11.40 -12.41
C PHE A 124 -3.77 12.41 -13.46
N GLY A 125 -4.65 12.95 -14.31
CA GLY A 125 -4.27 13.98 -15.30
C GLY A 125 -3.65 13.42 -16.59
N ASP A 126 -2.91 14.27 -17.30
CA ASP A 126 -2.35 13.95 -18.62
C ASP A 126 -1.18 12.95 -18.53
N PRO A 127 -1.28 11.74 -19.14
CA PRO A 127 -0.18 10.78 -19.14
C PRO A 127 1.05 11.23 -19.92
N ALA A 128 0.96 12.28 -20.76
CA ALA A 128 2.09 12.81 -21.50
C ALA A 128 3.13 13.51 -20.61
N THR A 129 2.74 13.95 -19.40
CA THR A 129 3.64 14.62 -18.45
C THR A 129 3.80 13.77 -17.18
N PRO A 130 4.99 13.71 -16.57
CA PRO A 130 5.14 13.06 -15.27
C PRO A 130 4.34 13.79 -14.19
N ILE A 131 4.11 13.11 -13.07
CA ILE A 131 3.56 13.69 -11.84
C ILE A 131 4.51 13.42 -10.67
N ALA A 132 4.75 14.43 -9.85
CA ALA A 132 5.54 14.29 -8.62
C ALA A 132 4.96 13.18 -7.73
N PHE A 133 5.82 12.30 -7.21
CA PHE A 133 5.41 11.11 -6.49
C PHE A 133 4.55 11.44 -5.26
N GLU A 134 4.94 12.42 -4.46
CA GLU A 134 4.21 12.87 -3.27
C GLU A 134 2.82 13.42 -3.61
N ALA A 135 2.67 14.09 -4.76
CA ALA A 135 1.39 14.59 -5.23
C ALA A 135 0.49 13.42 -5.65
N ALA A 136 0.99 12.50 -6.46
CA ALA A 136 0.24 11.30 -6.84
C ALA A 136 -0.12 10.44 -5.62
N LEU A 137 0.79 10.31 -4.67
CA LEU A 137 0.58 9.57 -3.43
C LEU A 137 -0.53 10.21 -2.59
N ALA A 138 -0.54 11.53 -2.44
CA ALA A 138 -1.61 12.25 -1.75
C ALA A 138 -2.97 12.06 -2.42
N VAL A 139 -3.04 12.18 -3.76
CA VAL A 139 -4.28 11.96 -4.54
C VAL A 139 -4.78 10.53 -4.37
N SER A 140 -3.88 9.55 -4.50
CA SER A 140 -4.20 8.13 -4.31
C SER A 140 -4.72 7.88 -2.89
N ALA A 141 -4.08 8.47 -1.88
CA ALA A 141 -4.50 8.33 -0.48
C ALA A 141 -5.89 8.94 -0.25
N LEU A 142 -6.15 10.15 -0.75
CA LEU A 142 -7.46 10.80 -0.65
C LEU A 142 -8.56 9.98 -1.32
N SER A 143 -8.26 9.30 -2.43
CA SER A 143 -9.23 8.45 -3.13
C SER A 143 -9.75 7.28 -2.29
N LEU A 144 -9.01 6.87 -1.26
CA LEU A 144 -9.42 5.81 -0.33
C LEU A 144 -10.58 6.23 0.60
N LEU A 145 -10.85 7.53 0.75
CA LEU A 145 -11.93 8.03 1.61
C LEU A 145 -13.34 7.74 1.06
N ARG A 146 -13.47 7.24 -0.16
CA ARG A 146 -14.76 6.85 -0.72
C ARG A 146 -15.35 5.65 0.03
N ASP A 147 -16.63 5.71 0.36
CA ASP A 147 -17.34 4.68 1.14
C ASP A 147 -17.19 3.26 0.54
N ASP A 148 -17.28 3.14 -0.78
CA ASP A 148 -17.15 1.88 -1.51
C ASP A 148 -15.74 1.27 -1.41
N THR A 149 -14.73 2.13 -1.34
CA THR A 149 -13.33 1.73 -1.16
C THR A 149 -13.10 1.26 0.27
N VAL A 150 -13.54 2.02 1.28
CA VAL A 150 -13.36 1.69 2.70
C VAL A 150 -13.97 0.33 3.04
N ALA A 151 -15.18 0.06 2.56
CA ALA A 151 -15.87 -1.22 2.78
C ALA A 151 -15.11 -2.44 2.22
N ARG A 152 -14.22 -2.22 1.25
CA ARG A 152 -13.40 -3.25 0.59
C ARG A 152 -11.98 -3.34 1.13
N LEU A 153 -11.59 -2.49 2.07
CA LEU A 153 -10.27 -2.58 2.70
C LEU A 153 -10.18 -3.79 3.63
N ARG A 154 -9.03 -4.46 3.59
CA ARG A 154 -8.73 -5.65 4.39
C ARG A 154 -7.29 -5.59 4.88
N ILE A 155 -7.03 -6.28 5.99
CA ILE A 155 -5.67 -6.53 6.50
C ILE A 155 -5.35 -8.00 6.30
N CYS A 156 -4.21 -8.30 5.67
CA CYS A 156 -3.77 -9.67 5.45
C CYS A 156 -3.40 -10.33 6.78
N PRO A 157 -3.99 -11.49 7.15
CA PRO A 157 -3.70 -12.12 8.43
C PRO A 157 -2.31 -12.79 8.50
N ASN A 158 -1.58 -12.86 7.38
CA ASN A 158 -0.23 -13.43 7.35
C ASN A 158 0.88 -12.38 7.48
N CYS A 159 0.72 -11.19 6.91
CA CYS A 159 1.78 -10.17 6.86
C CYS A 159 1.34 -8.76 7.32
N SER A 160 0.08 -8.61 7.72
CA SER A 160 -0.51 -7.35 8.21
C SER A 160 -0.59 -6.21 7.20
N TRP A 161 -0.31 -6.48 5.92
CA TRP A 161 -0.46 -5.49 4.84
C TRP A 161 -1.93 -5.15 4.59
N LEU A 162 -2.18 -3.87 4.32
CA LEU A 162 -3.47 -3.36 3.88
C LEU A 162 -3.65 -3.65 2.38
N PHE A 163 -4.83 -4.06 1.97
CA PHE A 163 -5.15 -4.23 0.55
C PHE A 163 -6.61 -3.98 0.26
N LEU A 164 -6.87 -3.61 -0.99
CA LEU A 164 -8.22 -3.44 -1.53
C LEU A 164 -8.73 -4.77 -2.10
N ASP A 165 -9.86 -5.24 -1.59
CA ASP A 165 -10.53 -6.43 -2.09
C ASP A 165 -11.40 -6.13 -3.32
N ARG A 166 -10.79 -6.33 -4.50
CA ARG A 166 -11.46 -6.21 -5.80
C ARG A 166 -12.18 -7.48 -6.26
N SER A 167 -12.28 -8.52 -5.42
CA SER A 167 -13.04 -9.72 -5.79
C SER A 167 -14.53 -9.41 -5.88
N ARG A 168 -15.24 -10.14 -6.76
CA ARG A 168 -16.67 -9.95 -7.04
C ARG A 168 -17.52 -9.92 -5.77
N ASN A 169 -17.23 -10.84 -4.84
CA ASN A 169 -18.00 -11.03 -3.61
C ASN A 169 -17.30 -10.48 -2.35
N SER A 170 -16.24 -9.69 -2.52
CA SER A 170 -15.38 -9.21 -1.42
C SER A 170 -14.95 -10.33 -0.45
N SER A 171 -14.52 -11.47 -1.01
CA SER A 171 -14.16 -12.68 -0.27
C SER A 171 -12.65 -12.93 -0.20
N ARG A 172 -11.80 -11.97 -0.59
CA ARG A 172 -10.35 -12.15 -0.61
C ARG A 172 -9.78 -12.02 0.80
N LEU A 173 -9.15 -13.10 1.28
CA LEU A 173 -8.53 -13.12 2.61
C LEU A 173 -7.05 -12.69 2.62
N TRP A 174 -6.34 -12.85 1.50
CA TRP A 174 -4.89 -12.67 1.43
C TRP A 174 -4.53 -11.51 0.51
N CYS A 175 -3.57 -10.66 0.93
CA CYS A 175 -3.05 -9.59 0.07
C CYS A 175 -2.41 -10.15 -1.21
N ASP A 176 -1.91 -11.38 -1.21
CA ASP A 176 -1.40 -12.05 -2.40
C ASP A 176 -1.62 -13.56 -2.25
N MET A 177 -2.27 -14.18 -3.24
CA MET A 177 -2.54 -15.60 -3.21
C MET A 177 -1.27 -16.43 -3.42
N ALA A 178 -0.40 -16.00 -4.33
CA ALA A 178 0.85 -16.69 -4.67
C ALA A 178 1.87 -16.63 -3.53
N VAL A 179 1.85 -15.56 -2.72
CA VAL A 179 2.77 -15.38 -1.59
C VAL A 179 2.12 -15.77 -0.26
N CYS A 180 1.23 -14.93 0.28
CA CYS A 180 0.71 -15.12 1.63
C CYS A 180 -0.21 -16.33 1.73
N GLY A 181 -1.08 -16.53 0.76
CA GLY A 181 -2.02 -17.64 0.83
C GLY A 181 -1.40 -19.01 0.54
N ASN A 182 -0.41 -19.10 -0.36
CA ASN A 182 0.37 -20.33 -0.52
C ASN A 182 1.21 -20.65 0.72
N ARG A 183 1.81 -19.64 1.37
CA ARG A 183 2.52 -19.83 2.65
C ARG A 183 1.60 -20.42 3.71
N GLN A 184 0.34 -19.97 3.76
CA GLN A 184 -0.65 -20.49 4.70
C GLN A 184 -1.13 -21.91 4.36
N LYS A 185 -1.28 -22.26 3.07
CA LYS A 185 -1.54 -23.64 2.64
C LYS A 185 -0.41 -24.58 3.06
N ALA A 186 0.84 -24.16 2.83
CA ALA A 186 2.03 -24.92 3.22
C ALA A 186 2.07 -25.12 4.74
N ASN A 187 1.90 -24.05 5.54
CA ASN A 187 1.87 -24.14 7.00
C ASN A 187 0.81 -25.13 7.52
N ARG A 188 -0.40 -25.14 6.95
CA ARG A 188 -1.46 -26.11 7.31
C ARG A 188 -1.08 -27.54 6.97
N TYR A 189 -0.48 -27.76 5.81
CA TYR A 189 -0.01 -29.09 5.40
C TYR A 189 1.07 -29.62 6.34
N TYR A 190 2.07 -28.80 6.69
CA TYR A 190 3.12 -29.19 7.64
C TYR A 190 2.55 -29.52 9.03
N ARG A 191 1.68 -28.67 9.58
CA ARG A 191 1.03 -28.93 10.88
C ARG A 191 0.27 -30.26 10.91
N ARG A 192 -0.46 -30.58 9.83
CA ARG A 192 -1.17 -31.87 9.72
C ARG A 192 -0.22 -33.07 9.68
N ARG A 193 0.90 -32.96 8.96
CA ARG A 193 1.89 -34.05 8.89
C ARG A 193 2.64 -34.26 10.20
N THR A 194 2.99 -33.19 10.90
CA THR A 194 3.63 -33.31 12.22
C THR A 194 2.68 -33.95 13.22
N ALA A 195 1.42 -33.48 13.30
CA ALA A 195 0.42 -34.08 14.19
C ALA A 195 0.13 -35.55 13.86
N ALA A 196 0.06 -35.92 12.58
CA ALA A 196 -0.11 -37.32 12.16
C ALA A 196 1.11 -38.20 12.53
N ARG A 197 2.33 -37.66 12.43
CA ARG A 197 3.56 -38.36 12.87
C ARG A 197 3.64 -38.52 14.38
N GLU A 198 3.28 -37.49 15.14
CA GLU A 198 3.22 -37.54 16.60
C GLU A 198 2.19 -38.55 17.08
N ALA A 199 1.00 -38.61 16.46
CA ALA A 199 -0.03 -39.59 16.77
C ALA A 199 0.31 -41.03 16.32
N THR A 200 1.24 -41.20 15.37
CA THR A 200 1.73 -42.53 14.95
C THR A 200 2.89 -43.02 15.83
N ASN A 201 3.60 -42.10 16.48
CA ASN A 201 4.74 -42.38 17.35
C ASN A 201 4.37 -42.44 18.85
N ALA A 202 3.12 -42.19 19.20
CA ALA A 202 2.55 -42.31 20.55
C ALA A 202 1.73 -43.59 20.66
#